data_AF-A0A081AKM9-F1
#
_entry.id   AF-A0A081AKM9-F1
#
_cell.length_a   1.000
_cell.length_b   1.000
_cell.length_c   1.000
_cell.angle_alpha   90.00
_cell.angle_beta   90.00
_cell.angle_gamma   90.00
#
_symmetry.space_group_name_H-M   'P 1'
#
loop_
_entity.id
_entity.type
_entity.pdbx_description
1 polymer ?
#
loop_
_entity_poly.entity_id
_entity_poly.type
_entity_poly.pdbx_seq_one_letter_code
_entity_poly.pdbx_strand_id
1 'polypeptide(L)'
;MDQILRAQNAEKWIVNLKAYLSGDWEGLDATEARACGKIAGDYDVDGGRLLLYCPCAGSDDGDRDRLAKLVVPEDQQQDVLHH
;
A
#
# COMPACT_ATOMS: atom_id res chain seq x y z
N MET A 1 1.87 12.07 -11.38
CA MET A 1 1.69 10.79 -10.64
C MET A 1 2.84 10.54 -9.65
N ASP A 2 3.95 11.26 -9.80
CA ASP A 2 5.16 11.13 -8.98
C ASP A 2 5.01 11.61 -7.53
N GLN A 3 4.07 12.50 -7.24
CA GLN A 3 3.84 12.99 -5.89
C GLN A 3 3.39 11.87 -4.95
N ILE A 4 2.46 11.03 -5.41
CA ILE A 4 1.93 9.92 -4.61
C ILE A 4 2.98 8.84 -4.43
N LEU A 5 3.75 8.53 -5.48
CA LEU A 5 4.86 7.59 -5.36
C LEU A 5 5.93 8.09 -4.38
N ARG A 6 6.30 9.38 -4.43
CA ARG A 6 7.26 9.98 -3.50
C ARG A 6 6.77 9.98 -2.07
N ALA A 7 5.49 10.33 -1.87
CA ALA A 7 4.88 10.30 -0.55
C ALA A 7 4.89 8.86 -0.01
N GLN A 8 4.43 7.89 -0.80
CA GLN A 8 4.45 6.48 -0.41
C GLN A 8 5.86 5.99 -0.06
N ASN A 9 6.87 6.43 -0.82
CA ASN A 9 8.26 6.06 -0.56
C ASN A 9 8.90 6.82 0.61
N ALA A 10 8.23 7.84 1.15
CA ALA A 10 8.66 8.51 2.38
C ALA A 10 8.27 7.72 3.63
N GLU A 11 7.18 6.94 3.55
CA GLU A 11 6.72 6.11 4.66
C GLU A 11 7.45 4.76 4.70
N LYS A 12 8.19 4.53 5.79
CA LYS A 12 8.97 3.30 5.95
C LYS A 12 8.12 2.03 5.88
N TRP A 13 6.92 2.05 6.46
CA TRP A 13 6.03 0.88 6.45
C TRP A 13 5.53 0.53 5.04
N ILE A 14 5.33 1.53 4.16
CA ILE A 14 4.95 1.31 2.76
C ILE A 14 6.11 0.74 1.96
N VAL A 15 7.33 1.29 2.13
CA VAL A 15 8.54 0.77 1.48
C VAL A 15 8.77 -0.69 1.86
N ASN A 16 8.66 -1.01 3.16
CA ASN A 16 8.81 -2.37 3.65
C ASN A 16 7.73 -3.30 3.08
N LEU A 17 6.46 -2.88 3.06
CA LEU A 17 5.38 -3.70 2.53
C LEU A 17 5.55 -3.96 1.03
N LYS A 18 5.99 -2.96 0.27
CA LYS A 18 6.26 -3.11 -1.17
C LYS A 18 7.42 -4.05 -1.43
N ALA A 19 8.47 -3.96 -0.63
CA ALA A 19 9.60 -4.88 -0.72
C ALA A 19 9.17 -6.31 -0.35
N TYR A 20 8.34 -6.49 0.69
CA TYR A 20 7.77 -7.79 1.06
C TYR A 20 6.93 -8.41 -0.06
N LEU A 21 6.05 -7.62 -0.68
CA LEU A 21 5.20 -8.05 -1.80
C LEU A 21 5.99 -8.29 -3.09
N SER A 22 7.05 -7.52 -3.33
CA SER A 22 7.96 -7.71 -4.47
C SER A 22 8.94 -8.87 -4.28
N GLY A 23 9.01 -9.44 -3.08
CA GLY A 23 10.02 -10.45 -2.71
C GLY A 23 11.43 -9.89 -2.55
N ASP A 24 11.56 -8.58 -2.34
CA ASP A 24 12.81 -7.91 -2.01
C ASP A 24 13.01 -7.96 -0.49
N TRP A 25 13.92 -8.81 -0.04
CA TRP A 25 14.18 -9.02 1.39
C TRP A 25 15.39 -8.22 1.88
N GLU A 26 16.11 -7.52 0.99
CA GLU A 26 17.35 -6.81 1.33
C GLU A 26 17.11 -5.63 2.29
N GLY A 27 15.89 -5.09 2.32
CA GLY A 27 15.49 -3.99 3.19
C GLY A 27 14.58 -4.36 4.37
N LEU A 28 14.19 -5.63 4.55
CA LEU A 28 13.21 -6.04 5.57
C LEU A 28 13.83 -6.83 6.72
N ASP A 29 13.61 -6.35 7.94
CA ASP A 29 13.84 -7.13 9.14
C ASP A 29 12.78 -8.24 9.31
N ALA A 30 13.13 -9.31 10.03
CA ALA A 30 12.22 -10.42 10.33
C ALA A 30 10.93 -9.94 11.05
N THR A 31 11.04 -8.90 11.88
CA THR A 31 9.89 -8.27 12.56
C THR A 31 9.01 -7.51 11.58
N GLU A 32 9.62 -6.79 10.63
CA GLU A 32 8.90 -6.02 9.61
C GLU A 32 8.22 -6.96 8.62
N ALA A 33 8.88 -8.03 8.18
CA ALA A 33 8.31 -9.07 7.33
C ALA A 33 7.11 -9.76 8.00
N ARG A 34 7.18 -10.03 9.31
CA ARG A 34 6.05 -10.58 10.07
C ARG A 34 4.87 -9.60 10.14
N ALA A 35 5.13 -8.30 10.30
CA ALA A 35 4.10 -7.27 10.29
C ALA A 35 3.48 -7.12 8.89
N CYS A 36 4.31 -7.10 7.85
CA CYS A 36 3.88 -7.02 6.45
C CYS A 36 3.02 -8.23 6.09
N GLY A 37 3.41 -9.45 6.45
CA GLY A 37 2.62 -10.66 6.18
C GLY A 37 1.22 -10.66 6.81
N LYS A 38 0.97 -9.88 7.87
CA LYS A 38 -0.39 -9.75 8.45
C LYS A 38 -1.32 -8.89 7.60
N ILE A 39 -0.77 -7.90 6.90
CA ILE A 39 -1.53 -6.93 6.11
C ILE A 39 -1.41 -7.19 4.61
N ALA A 40 -0.40 -7.94 4.16
CA ALA A 40 -0.12 -8.22 2.74
C ALA A 40 -1.30 -8.86 1.98
N GLY A 41 -2.26 -9.48 2.67
CA GLY A 41 -3.49 -9.97 2.02
C GLY A 41 -4.46 -8.87 1.56
N ASP A 42 -4.36 -7.68 2.15
CA ASP A 42 -5.19 -6.50 1.84
C ASP A 42 -4.50 -5.49 0.89
N TYR A 43 -3.22 -5.70 0.60
CA TYR A 43 -2.43 -4.78 -0.24
C TYR A 43 -1.73 -5.51 -1.38
N ASP A 44 -1.61 -4.83 -2.52
CA ASP A 44 -0.94 -5.33 -3.71
C ASP A 44 0.01 -4.26 -4.27
N VAL A 45 1.06 -4.67 -5.00
CA VAL A 45 1.99 -3.74 -5.66
C VAL A 45 1.75 -3.77 -7.16
N ASP A 46 1.34 -2.64 -7.71
CA ASP A 46 1.20 -2.49 -9.15
C ASP A 46 2.56 -2.50 -9.88
N GLY A 47 2.56 -2.80 -11.18
CA GLY A 47 3.74 -2.74 -12.04
C GLY A 47 4.48 -1.39 -12.02
N GLY A 48 3.81 -0.29 -11.66
CA GLY A 48 4.41 1.03 -11.40
C GLY A 48 5.10 1.19 -10.04
N ARG A 49 5.27 0.11 -9.25
CA ARG A 49 5.71 0.15 -7.84
C ARG A 49 4.81 1.06 -7.01
N LEU A 50 3.50 1.02 -7.20
CA LEU A 50 2.56 1.75 -6.34
C LEU A 50 1.88 0.74 -5.42
N LEU A 51 1.81 1.05 -4.13
CA LEU A 51 1.06 0.23 -3.18
C LEU A 51 -0.42 0.55 -3.34
N LEU A 52 -1.17 -0.49 -3.64
CA LEU A 52 -2.60 -0.47 -3.84
C LEU A 52 -3.28 -1.21 -2.70
N TYR A 53 -4.34 -0.61 -2.16
CA TYR A 53 -5.23 -1.32 -1.25
C TYR A 53 -6.28 -2.07 -2.06
N CYS A 54 -6.21 -3.40 -1.98
CA CYS A 54 -7.07 -4.32 -2.69
C CYS A 54 -7.87 -5.11 -1.64
N PRO A 55 -9.09 -4.69 -1.30
CA PRO A 55 -9.94 -5.45 -0.38
C PRO A 55 -10.32 -6.77 -1.06
N CYS A 56 -9.55 -7.82 -0.82
CA CYS A 56 -9.78 -9.10 -1.46
C CYS A 56 -10.55 -10.04 -0.53
N ALA A 57 -11.80 -10.29 -0.92
CA ALA A 57 -12.55 -11.53 -0.71
C ALA A 57 -12.96 -11.89 0.74
N GLY A 58 -13.84 -11.08 1.34
CA GLY A 58 -14.48 -11.41 2.61
C GLY A 58 -16.00 -11.59 2.58
N SER A 59 -16.75 -10.95 1.67
CA SER A 59 -18.19 -11.16 1.54
C SER A 59 -18.68 -10.68 0.18
N ASP A 60 -19.27 -11.63 -0.54
CA ASP A 60 -20.32 -11.51 -1.54
C ASP A 60 -21.13 -10.20 -1.48
N ASP A 61 -21.22 -9.48 -2.60
CA ASP A 61 -22.48 -9.28 -3.34
C ASP A 61 -22.42 -8.04 -4.26
N GLY A 62 -22.58 -8.29 -5.55
CA GLY A 62 -23.38 -7.45 -6.44
C GLY A 62 -22.74 -6.25 -7.13
N ASP A 63 -22.09 -5.34 -6.41
CA ASP A 63 -21.73 -4.04 -6.99
C ASP A 63 -20.64 -3.38 -6.16
N ARG A 64 -19.48 -3.16 -6.79
CA ARG A 64 -18.60 -2.00 -6.55
C ARG A 64 -17.33 -2.17 -7.36
N ASP A 65 -17.27 -1.40 -8.43
CA ASP A 65 -16.07 -0.78 -9.00
C ASP A 65 -14.81 -1.10 -8.20
N ARG A 66 -14.10 -2.15 -8.63
CA ARG A 66 -12.90 -2.70 -7.96
C ARG A 66 -11.71 -1.80 -8.23
N LEU A 67 -11.87 -0.50 -7.99
CA LEU A 67 -10.79 0.47 -7.98
C LEU A 67 -9.93 0.15 -6.77
N ALA A 68 -8.80 -0.46 -7.03
CA ALA A 68 -7.70 -0.47 -6.10
C ALA A 68 -7.49 0.96 -5.58
N LYS A 69 -7.72 1.18 -4.28
CA LYS A 69 -7.56 2.51 -3.69
C LYS A 69 -6.08 2.74 -3.50
N LEU A 70 -5.55 3.78 -4.13
CA LEU A 70 -4.16 4.15 -3.96
C LEU A 70 -3.92 4.57 -2.52
N VAL A 71 -2.97 3.92 -1.85
CA VAL A 71 -2.60 4.29 -0.47
C VAL A 71 -1.93 5.66 -0.53
N VAL A 72 -2.57 6.67 0.03
CA VAL A 72 -2.01 8.02 0.13
C VAL A 72 -1.53 8.21 1.58
N PRO A 73 -0.25 8.57 1.80
CA PRO A 73 0.27 8.89 3.13
C PRO A 73 -0.46 10.05 3.78
N GLU A 74 -0.47 10.08 5.11
CA GLU A 74 -1.04 11.17 5.91
C GLU A 74 -0.48 12.55 5.53
N ASP A 75 0.80 12.63 5.13
CA ASP A 75 1.47 13.87 4.66
C ASP A 75 0.79 14.50 3.43
N GLN A 76 0.24 13.68 2.54
CA GLN A 76 -0.48 14.15 1.35
C GLN A 76 -2.00 14.26 1.59
N GLN A 77 -2.52 13.59 2.62
CA GLN A 77 -3.94 13.66 2.99
C GLN A 77 -4.31 14.97 3.73
N GLN A 78 -3.33 15.67 4.33
CA GLN A 78 -3.58 16.93 5.04
C GLN A 78 -3.89 18.11 4.12
N ASP A 79 -3.58 18.06 2.82
CA ASP A 79 -3.79 19.21 1.91
C ASP A 79 -5.23 19.29 1.35
N VAL A 80 -6.06 18.27 1.55
CA VAL A 80 -7.42 18.21 0.96
C VAL A 80 -8.52 18.65 1.94
N LEU A 81 -8.19 18.83 3.23
CA LEU A 81 -9.17 19.18 4.27
C LEU A 81 -9.08 20.62 4.79
N HIS A 82 -8.19 21.44 4.23
CA HIS A 82 -8.09 22.85 4.58
C HIS A 82 -8.70 23.73 3.47
N HIS A 83 -10.03 23.82 3.41
CA HIS A 83 -10.72 24.87 2.67
C HIS A 83 -11.98 25.37 3.38
#